data_AF-A0A1I0S5D0-F1
#
_entry.id   AF-A0A1I0S5D0-F1
#
_cell.length_a   1.000
_cell.length_b   1.000
_cell.length_c   1.000
_cell.angle_alpha   90.00
_cell.angle_beta   90.00
_cell.angle_gamma   90.00
#
_symmetry.space_group_name_H-M   'P 1'
#
loop_
_entity.id
_entity.type
_entity.pdbx_description
1 polymer ?
#
loop_
_entity_poly.entity_id
_entity_poly.type
_entity_poly.pdbx_seq_one_letter_code
_entity_poly.pdbx_strand_id
1 'polypeptide(L)'
;MYIRRLNLYQYIMDANPMPRGKLDFRLILISVLISFLYVMGVGFLLNSLGRDPGGYQSEHKNMAESIAVAILLAPPLETLISQMIPYLIIDLFKERLQQWFMHCYIIVSALFFAFAHTYSNGYVLAMYVPGIVLAYSYARSKQQHRPAFLTTMLIHLLYNTLVLAWNYFLADA
;
A
#
# COMPACT_ATOMS: atom_id res chain seq x y z
N MET A 1 -30.96 -22.57 -0.22
CA MET A 1 -29.60 -21.99 -0.33
C MET A 1 -29.26 -21.92 -1.81
N TYR A 2 -29.50 -20.77 -2.45
CA TYR A 2 -29.31 -20.59 -3.90
C TYR A 2 -27.89 -20.11 -4.16
N ILE A 3 -27.00 -20.99 -4.62
CA ILE A 3 -25.72 -20.57 -5.17
C ILE A 3 -26.02 -20.05 -6.58
N ARG A 4 -26.18 -18.74 -6.73
CA ARG A 4 -26.19 -18.10 -8.06
C ARG A 4 -24.83 -18.39 -8.70
N ARG A 5 -24.79 -19.23 -9.74
CA ARG A 5 -23.66 -19.28 -10.67
C ARG A 5 -23.60 -17.95 -11.42
N LEU A 6 -22.98 -16.95 -10.81
CA LEU A 6 -22.58 -15.76 -11.55
C LEU A 6 -21.45 -16.18 -12.51
N ASN A 7 -21.61 -15.83 -13.78
CA ASN A 7 -20.50 -15.88 -14.73
C ASN A 7 -19.34 -15.08 -14.11
N LEU A 8 -18.16 -15.70 -13.97
CA LEU A 8 -16.99 -15.07 -13.34
C LEU A 8 -16.69 -13.71 -13.97
N TYR A 9 -16.90 -13.57 -15.28
CA TYR A 9 -16.77 -12.29 -15.98
C TYR A 9 -17.77 -11.25 -15.46
N GLN A 10 -19.05 -11.62 -15.32
CA GLN A 10 -20.09 -10.73 -14.80
C GLN A 10 -19.80 -10.37 -13.33
N TYR A 11 -19.36 -11.34 -12.51
CA TYR A 11 -18.93 -11.07 -11.14
C TYR A 11 -17.77 -10.08 -11.09
N ILE A 12 -16.75 -10.24 -11.93
CA ILE A 12 -15.61 -9.30 -12.00
C ILE A 12 -16.08 -7.89 -12.40
N MET A 13 -17.00 -7.79 -13.36
CA MET A 13 -17.54 -6.49 -13.81
C MET A 13 -18.42 -5.83 -12.74
N ASP A 14 -19.21 -6.62 -12.01
CA ASP A 14 -20.11 -6.14 -10.95
C ASP A 14 -19.34 -5.82 -9.64
N ALA A 15 -18.30 -6.59 -9.32
CA ALA A 15 -17.40 -6.35 -8.18
C ALA A 15 -16.38 -5.23 -8.46
N ASN A 16 -16.11 -4.95 -9.73
CA ASN A 16 -15.21 -3.89 -10.18
C ASN A 16 -15.86 -2.95 -11.20
N PRO A 17 -16.94 -2.25 -10.81
CA PRO A 17 -17.56 -1.28 -11.71
C PRO A 17 -16.53 -0.21 -12.07
N MET A 18 -16.53 0.18 -13.34
CA MET A 18 -15.71 1.29 -13.85
C MET A 18 -15.81 2.48 -12.89
N PRO A 19 -14.68 3.03 -12.41
CA PRO A 19 -14.72 4.11 -11.45
C PRO A 19 -15.44 5.31 -12.05
N ARG A 20 -16.45 5.82 -11.33
CA ARG A 20 -17.27 6.98 -11.74
C ARG A 20 -16.91 8.23 -10.94
N GLY A 21 -16.27 8.06 -9.78
CA GLY A 21 -15.81 9.15 -8.93
C GLY A 21 -14.46 9.73 -9.37
N LYS A 22 -14.17 10.95 -8.91
CA LYS A 22 -12.86 11.59 -9.08
C LYS A 22 -11.86 11.10 -8.02
N LEU A 23 -10.57 11.35 -8.25
CA LEU A 23 -9.53 11.14 -7.25
C LEU A 23 -9.79 12.00 -6.00
N ASP A 24 -9.46 11.46 -4.82
CA ASP A 24 -9.54 12.18 -3.56
C ASP A 24 -8.14 12.64 -3.14
N PHE A 25 -7.79 13.87 -3.53
CA PHE A 25 -6.49 14.45 -3.21
C PHE A 25 -6.26 14.62 -1.69
N ARG A 26 -7.32 14.78 -0.89
CA ARG A 26 -7.17 14.90 0.57
C ARG A 26 -6.76 13.56 1.16
N LEU A 27 -7.43 12.48 0.75
CA LEU A 27 -7.05 11.12 1.14
C LEU A 27 -5.61 10.84 0.71
N ILE A 28 -5.24 11.17 -0.53
CA ILE A 28 -3.88 10.94 -1.03
C ILE A 28 -2.84 11.67 -0.16
N LEU A 29 -3.03 12.97 0.06
CA LEU A 29 -2.08 13.78 0.83
C LEU A 29 -1.95 13.29 2.27
N ILE A 30 -3.06 13.04 2.96
CA ILE A 30 -3.05 12.57 4.35
C ILE A 30 -2.37 11.20 4.45
N SER A 31 -2.68 10.28 3.53
CA SER A 31 -2.08 8.94 3.51
C SER A 31 -0.57 9.00 3.28
N VAL A 32 -0.10 9.87 2.36
CA VAL A 32 1.35 10.07 2.13
C VAL A 32 2.03 10.60 3.39
N LEU A 33 1.47 11.64 4.02
CA LEU A 33 2.06 12.26 5.21
C LEU A 33 2.08 11.31 6.41
N ILE A 34 0.98 10.59 6.69
CA ILE A 34 0.92 9.65 7.81
C ILE A 34 1.93 8.52 7.63
N SER A 35 2.00 7.92 6.43
CA SER A 35 2.97 6.86 6.14
C SER A 35 4.40 7.35 6.30
N PHE A 36 4.72 8.52 5.74
CA PHE A 36 6.05 9.11 5.84
C PHE A 36 6.44 9.41 7.30
N LEU A 37 5.60 10.13 8.05
CA LEU A 37 5.87 10.48 9.44
C LEU A 37 5.99 9.25 10.34
N TYR A 38 5.17 8.23 10.12
CA TYR A 38 5.28 6.97 10.86
C TYR A 38 6.62 6.28 10.63
N VAL A 39 7.04 6.13 9.37
CA VAL A 39 8.30 5.45 9.02
C VAL A 39 9.50 6.21 9.59
N MET A 40 9.50 7.54 9.48
CA MET A 40 10.53 8.39 10.09
C MET A 40 10.56 8.25 11.62
N GLY A 41 9.38 8.22 12.27
CA GLY A 41 9.27 8.06 13.72
C GLY A 41 9.79 6.70 14.19
N VAL A 42 9.45 5.61 13.48
CA VAL A 42 9.96 4.26 13.78
C VAL A 42 11.47 4.20 13.56
N GLY A 43 11.97 4.77 12.46
CA GLY A 43 13.41 4.83 12.18
C GLY A 43 14.17 5.58 13.27
N PHE A 44 13.69 6.74 13.70
CA PHE A 44 14.26 7.51 14.80
C PHE A 44 14.26 6.74 16.12
N LEU A 45 13.15 6.09 16.46
CA LEU A 45 13.03 5.28 17.67
C LEU A 45 14.02 4.11 17.68
N LEU A 46 14.11 3.36 16.58
CA LEU A 46 15.03 2.22 16.47
C LEU A 46 16.49 2.67 16.58
N ASN A 47 16.87 3.74 15.88
CA ASN A 47 18.20 4.32 15.97
C ASN A 47 18.54 4.78 17.40
N SER A 48 17.59 5.40 18.11
CA SER A 48 17.75 5.80 19.52
C SER A 48 17.97 4.62 20.47
N LEU A 49 17.52 3.42 20.08
CA LEU A 49 17.73 2.15 20.79
C LEU A 49 19.00 1.40 20.31
N GLY A 50 19.82 2.01 19.45
CA GLY A 50 21.00 1.38 18.86
C GLY A 50 20.66 0.26 17.88
N ARG A 51 19.48 0.30 17.26
CA ARG A 51 19.03 -0.67 16.26
C ARG A 51 18.92 0.02 14.90
N ASP A 52 19.59 -0.52 13.90
CA ASP A 52 19.40 -0.10 12.53
C ASP A 52 18.03 -0.61 12.03
N PRO A 53 17.10 0.28 11.61
CA PRO A 53 15.85 -0.14 10.97
C PRO A 53 16.09 -0.92 9.67
N GLY A 54 17.25 -0.78 9.02
CA GLY A 54 17.55 -1.34 7.71
C GLY A 54 16.65 -0.77 6.61
N GLY A 55 16.58 -1.46 5.49
CA GLY A 55 15.71 -1.10 4.37
C GLY A 55 16.38 -1.25 3.02
N TYR A 56 15.74 -0.68 1.99
CA TYR A 56 16.31 -0.66 0.66
C TYR A 56 17.49 0.32 0.60
N GLN A 57 18.71 -0.23 0.53
CA GLN A 57 19.92 0.57 0.37
C GLN A 57 20.20 0.81 -1.12
N SER A 58 20.21 2.08 -1.53
CA SER A 58 20.55 2.49 -2.90
C SER A 58 22.05 2.63 -3.13
N GLU A 59 22.89 2.32 -2.14
CA GLU A 59 24.34 2.58 -2.10
C GLU A 59 25.14 1.93 -3.25
N HIS A 60 24.53 1.02 -4.00
CA HIS A 60 25.14 0.38 -5.18
C HIS A 60 24.42 0.67 -6.51
N LYS A 61 23.42 1.55 -6.50
CA LYS A 61 22.59 1.86 -7.68
C LYS A 61 22.67 3.33 -8.03
N ASN A 62 22.79 3.62 -9.32
CA ASN A 62 22.71 5.00 -9.79
C ASN A 62 21.29 5.55 -9.58
N MET A 63 21.15 6.86 -9.46
CA MET A 63 19.87 7.51 -9.17
C MET A 63 18.77 7.17 -10.19
N ALA A 64 19.12 6.98 -11.46
CA ALA A 64 18.16 6.60 -12.49
C ALA A 64 17.57 5.21 -12.26
N GLU A 65 18.37 4.24 -11.84
CA GLU A 65 17.91 2.90 -11.48
C GLU A 65 17.00 2.94 -10.25
N SER A 66 17.38 3.70 -9.22
CA SER A 66 16.56 3.90 -8.02
C SER A 66 15.18 4.49 -8.35
N ILE A 67 15.13 5.51 -9.23
CA ILE A 67 13.86 6.09 -9.69
C ILE A 67 13.05 5.06 -10.49
N ALA A 68 13.67 4.37 -11.46
CA ALA A 68 12.98 3.41 -12.30
C ALA A 68 12.34 2.29 -11.47
N VAL A 69 13.08 1.73 -10.51
CA VAL A 69 12.59 0.62 -9.69
C VAL A 69 11.66 1.13 -8.59
N ALA A 70 12.11 2.03 -7.71
CA ALA A 70 11.39 2.37 -6.48
C ALA A 70 10.16 3.27 -6.72
N ILE A 71 10.12 4.02 -7.82
CA ILE A 71 9.03 4.97 -8.12
C ILE A 71 8.15 4.46 -9.26
N LEU A 72 8.73 3.95 -10.35
CA LEU A 72 7.95 3.63 -11.56
C LEU A 72 7.47 2.18 -11.62
N LEU A 73 8.32 1.21 -11.26
CA LEU A 73 8.01 -0.22 -11.44
C LEU A 73 7.43 -0.87 -10.18
N ALA A 74 8.05 -0.66 -9.01
CA ALA A 74 7.64 -1.31 -7.77
C ALA A 74 6.23 -0.86 -7.32
N PRO A 75 5.89 0.45 -7.24
CA PRO A 75 4.60 0.86 -6.68
C PRO A 75 3.38 0.32 -7.43
N PRO A 76 3.32 0.31 -8.79
CA PRO A 76 2.21 -0.33 -9.49
C PRO A 76 2.11 -1.83 -9.25
N LEU A 77 3.23 -2.56 -9.30
CA LEU A 77 3.26 -4.01 -9.09
C LEU A 77 2.88 -4.38 -7.66
N GLU A 78 3.42 -3.69 -6.67
CA GLU A 78 3.14 -3.92 -5.26
C GLU A 78 1.71 -3.52 -4.89
N THR A 79 1.17 -2.45 -5.50
CA THR A 79 -0.25 -2.10 -5.33
C THR A 79 -1.16 -3.18 -5.91
N LEU A 80 -0.81 -3.73 -7.08
CA LEU A 80 -1.54 -4.83 -7.68
C LEU A 80 -1.53 -6.07 -6.76
N ILE A 81 -0.33 -6.50 -6.36
CA ILE A 81 -0.14 -7.76 -5.64
C ILE A 81 -0.59 -7.65 -4.19
N SER A 82 -0.33 -6.53 -3.51
CA SER A 82 -0.57 -6.42 -2.06
C SER A 82 -1.91 -5.78 -1.71
N GLN A 83 -2.53 -5.02 -2.62
CA GLN A 83 -3.77 -4.29 -2.33
C GLN A 83 -4.94 -4.84 -3.13
N MET A 84 -4.80 -4.89 -4.46
CA MET A 84 -5.89 -5.33 -5.34
C MET A 84 -6.16 -6.84 -5.24
N ILE A 85 -5.13 -7.69 -5.32
CA ILE A 85 -5.31 -9.15 -5.26
C ILE A 85 -5.93 -9.58 -3.91
N PRO A 86 -5.42 -9.15 -2.73
CA PRO A 86 -6.03 -9.49 -1.45
C PRO A 86 -7.46 -8.98 -1.33
N TYR A 87 -7.77 -7.80 -1.86
CA TYR A 87 -9.15 -7.31 -1.90
C TYR A 87 -10.05 -8.25 -2.68
N LEU A 88 -9.65 -8.64 -3.90
CA LEU A 88 -10.44 -9.53 -4.76
C LEU A 88 -10.66 -10.90 -4.11
N ILE A 89 -9.62 -11.47 -3.49
CA ILE A 89 -9.72 -12.77 -2.80
C ILE A 89 -10.70 -12.68 -1.62
N ILE A 90 -10.59 -11.64 -0.80
CA ILE A 90 -11.42 -11.48 0.40
C ILE A 90 -12.86 -11.10 0.02
N ASP A 91 -13.06 -10.39 -1.10
CA ASP A 91 -14.38 -10.03 -1.63
C ASP A 91 -15.22 -11.27 -1.99
N LEU A 92 -14.58 -12.39 -2.36
CA LEU A 92 -15.27 -13.69 -2.54
C LEU A 92 -15.99 -14.16 -1.27
N PHE A 93 -15.55 -13.71 -0.08
CA PHE A 93 -16.11 -14.08 1.21
C PHE A 93 -16.90 -12.93 1.86
N LYS A 94 -17.18 -11.84 1.13
CA LYS A 94 -17.80 -10.63 1.66
C LYS A 94 -19.14 -10.88 2.35
N GLU A 95 -20.01 -11.71 1.77
CA GLU A 95 -21.31 -12.06 2.36
C GLU A 95 -21.17 -12.78 3.71
N ARG A 96 -20.13 -13.61 3.86
CA ARG A 96 -19.84 -14.33 5.10
C ARG A 96 -19.18 -13.43 6.15
N LEU A 97 -18.30 -12.53 5.72
CA LEU A 97 -17.56 -11.64 6.61
C LEU A 97 -18.41 -10.46 7.09
N GLN A 98 -19.39 -10.01 6.30
CA GLN A 98 -20.30 -8.90 6.64
C GLN A 98 -19.51 -7.66 7.12
N GLN A 99 -19.78 -7.18 8.34
CA GLN A 99 -19.08 -6.04 8.95
C GLN A 99 -17.57 -6.25 9.18
N TRP A 100 -17.11 -7.50 9.24
CA TRP A 100 -15.70 -7.83 9.40
C TRP A 100 -14.91 -7.77 8.10
N PHE A 101 -15.58 -7.69 6.94
CA PHE A 101 -14.93 -7.68 5.63
C PHE A 101 -13.78 -6.69 5.54
N MET A 102 -14.03 -5.42 5.92
CA MET A 102 -13.03 -4.36 5.82
C MET A 102 -11.85 -4.59 6.77
N HIS A 103 -12.12 -5.07 7.99
CA HIS A 103 -11.10 -5.37 9.00
C HIS A 103 -10.19 -6.51 8.53
N CYS A 104 -10.78 -7.61 8.06
CA CYS A 104 -10.02 -8.75 7.54
C CYS A 104 -9.17 -8.35 6.33
N TYR A 105 -9.75 -7.58 5.40
CA TYR A 105 -9.01 -7.10 4.25
C TYR A 105 -7.79 -6.27 4.64
N ILE A 106 -7.98 -5.25 5.49
CA ILE A 106 -6.89 -4.36 5.90
C ILE A 106 -5.79 -5.15 6.61
N ILE A 107 -6.15 -6.03 7.55
CA ILE A 107 -5.16 -6.82 8.30
C ILE A 107 -4.36 -7.73 7.36
N VAL A 108 -5.04 -8.51 6.51
CA VAL A 108 -4.36 -9.46 5.61
C VAL A 108 -3.49 -8.72 4.60
N SER A 109 -4.01 -7.66 4.00
CA SER A 109 -3.31 -6.87 2.99
C SER A 109 -2.10 -6.14 3.59
N ALA A 110 -2.23 -5.56 4.78
CA ALA A 110 -1.13 -4.88 5.45
C ALA A 110 -0.02 -5.85 5.90
N LEU A 111 -0.38 -7.02 6.44
CA LEU A 111 0.60 -8.06 6.79
C LEU A 111 1.31 -8.58 5.56
N PHE A 112 0.58 -8.87 4.48
CA PHE A 112 1.18 -9.30 3.23
C PHE A 112 2.16 -8.26 2.68
N PHE A 113 1.76 -6.99 2.67
CA PHE A 113 2.64 -5.89 2.27
C PHE A 113 3.89 -5.82 3.15
N ALA A 114 3.75 -5.79 4.48
CA ALA A 114 4.88 -5.71 5.40
C ALA A 114 5.85 -6.89 5.25
N PHE A 115 5.33 -8.12 5.18
CA PHE A 115 6.16 -9.31 5.04
C PHE A 115 6.78 -9.48 3.66
N ALA A 116 6.31 -8.77 2.62
CA ALA A 116 7.03 -8.69 1.35
C ALA A 116 8.31 -7.84 1.43
N HIS A 117 8.49 -7.06 2.50
CA HIS A 117 9.63 -6.15 2.70
C HIS A 117 10.67 -6.73 3.69
N THR A 118 11.23 -7.89 3.37
CA THR A 118 12.09 -8.69 4.27
C THR A 118 13.53 -8.18 4.45
N TYR A 119 13.80 -6.89 4.24
CA TYR A 119 15.14 -6.31 4.39
C TYR A 119 15.67 -6.43 5.83
N SER A 120 14.81 -6.20 6.82
CA SER A 120 15.11 -6.39 8.24
C SER A 120 13.80 -6.52 9.03
N ASN A 121 13.87 -7.04 10.26
CA ASN A 121 12.71 -7.07 11.16
C ASN A 121 12.20 -5.65 11.51
N GLY A 122 13.12 -4.68 11.65
CA GLY A 122 12.76 -3.28 11.89
C GLY A 122 12.03 -2.66 10.70
N TYR A 123 12.45 -3.01 9.48
CA TYR A 123 11.84 -2.54 8.25
C TYR A 123 10.45 -3.15 8.02
N VAL A 124 10.27 -4.44 8.30
CA VAL A 124 8.94 -5.10 8.27
C VAL A 124 7.98 -4.38 9.22
N LEU A 125 8.42 -4.04 10.44
CA LEU A 125 7.62 -3.26 11.39
C LEU A 125 7.30 -1.86 10.88
N ALA A 126 8.27 -1.19 10.25
CA ALA A 126 8.09 0.12 9.65
C ALA A 126 7.08 0.10 8.49
N MET A 127 7.01 -0.99 7.71
CA MET A 127 6.12 -1.11 6.55
C MET A 127 4.69 -1.54 6.91
N TYR A 128 4.42 -1.96 8.15
CA TYR A 128 3.09 -2.40 8.56
C TYR A 128 2.02 -1.30 8.48
N VAL A 129 2.29 -0.11 9.04
CA VAL A 129 1.33 1.01 9.00
C VAL A 129 1.15 1.58 7.58
N PRO A 130 2.20 1.80 6.77
CA PRO A 130 2.04 2.08 5.35
C PRO A 130 1.16 1.04 4.64
N GLY A 131 1.33 -0.25 4.95
CA GLY A 131 0.45 -1.32 4.45
C GLY A 131 -1.03 -1.12 4.84
N ILE A 132 -1.30 -0.77 6.10
CA ILE A 132 -2.67 -0.44 6.57
C ILE A 132 -3.24 0.75 5.81
N VAL A 133 -2.44 1.82 5.65
CA VAL A 133 -2.86 3.06 4.99
C VAL A 133 -3.21 2.80 3.52
N LEU A 134 -2.38 2.03 2.82
CA LEU A 134 -2.63 1.64 1.43
C LEU A 134 -3.90 0.78 1.32
N ALA A 135 -4.06 -0.24 2.17
CA ALA A 135 -5.25 -1.10 2.16
C ALA A 135 -6.52 -0.29 2.46
N TYR A 136 -6.51 0.53 3.51
CA TYR A 136 -7.63 1.42 3.83
C TYR A 136 -7.98 2.34 2.65
N SER A 137 -6.97 2.98 2.03
CA SER A 137 -7.17 3.89 0.91
C SER A 137 -7.79 3.19 -0.30
N TYR A 138 -7.37 1.95 -0.58
CA TYR A 138 -7.92 1.12 -1.63
C TYR A 138 -9.39 0.76 -1.37
N ALA A 139 -9.69 0.19 -0.20
CA ALA A 139 -11.06 -0.20 0.17
C ALA A 139 -12.01 1.01 0.22
N ARG A 140 -11.56 2.13 0.79
CA ARG A 140 -12.35 3.37 0.87
C ARG A 140 -12.69 3.90 -0.52
N SER A 141 -11.70 3.93 -1.41
CA SER A 141 -11.90 4.37 -2.79
C SER A 141 -12.83 3.43 -3.55
N LYS A 142 -12.73 2.11 -3.34
CA LYS A 142 -13.66 1.11 -3.90
C LYS A 142 -15.10 1.35 -3.44
N GLN A 143 -15.32 1.51 -2.14
CA GLN A 143 -16.66 1.77 -1.56
C GLN A 143 -17.28 3.07 -2.10
N GLN A 144 -16.44 4.07 -2.39
CA GLN A 144 -16.88 5.35 -2.95
C GLN A 144 -16.93 5.37 -4.48
N HIS A 145 -16.76 4.22 -5.15
CA HIS A 145 -16.76 4.10 -6.61
C HIS A 145 -15.72 5.01 -7.30
N ARG A 146 -14.61 5.27 -6.61
CA ARG A 146 -13.46 6.05 -7.10
C ARG A 146 -12.38 5.13 -7.66
N PRO A 147 -11.40 5.65 -8.43
CA PRO A 147 -10.31 4.85 -9.00
C PRO A 147 -9.37 4.30 -7.91
N ALA A 148 -9.74 3.18 -7.29
CA ALA A 148 -9.04 2.68 -6.09
C ALA A 148 -7.60 2.27 -6.34
N PHE A 149 -7.35 1.55 -7.43
CA PHE A 149 -5.99 1.18 -7.84
C PHE A 149 -5.14 2.43 -8.07
N LEU A 150 -5.60 3.36 -8.90
CA LEU A 150 -4.88 4.59 -9.22
C LEU A 150 -4.65 5.46 -7.98
N THR A 151 -5.65 5.62 -7.11
CA THR A 151 -5.54 6.40 -5.87
C THR A 151 -4.45 5.80 -4.96
N THR A 152 -4.47 4.48 -4.77
CA THR A 152 -3.53 3.78 -3.89
C THR A 152 -2.12 3.75 -4.47
N MET A 153 -1.99 3.52 -5.78
CA MET A 153 -0.72 3.57 -6.50
C MET A 153 -0.09 4.96 -6.43
N LEU A 154 -0.88 6.03 -6.55
CA LEU A 154 -0.38 7.41 -6.41
C LEU A 154 0.10 7.69 -4.99
N ILE A 155 -0.61 7.23 -3.96
CA ILE A 155 -0.14 7.32 -2.56
C ILE A 155 1.22 6.64 -2.44
N HIS A 156 1.34 5.42 -2.95
CA HIS A 156 2.56 4.64 -2.86
C HIS A 156 3.73 5.29 -3.60
N LEU A 157 3.50 5.75 -4.83
CA LEU A 157 4.51 6.44 -5.64
C LEU A 157 5.00 7.73 -4.97
N LEU A 158 4.08 8.57 -4.48
CA LEU A 158 4.42 9.83 -3.81
C LEU A 158 5.15 9.59 -2.50
N TYR A 159 4.72 8.60 -1.71
CA TYR A 159 5.42 8.18 -0.49
C TYR A 159 6.85 7.73 -0.80
N ASN A 160 7.05 6.83 -1.78
CA ASN A 160 8.39 6.37 -2.16
C ASN A 160 9.26 7.50 -2.70
N THR A 161 8.66 8.47 -3.41
CA THR A 161 9.37 9.66 -3.88
C THR A 161 9.86 10.51 -2.72
N LEU A 162 9.04 10.71 -1.68
CA LEU A 162 9.44 11.44 -0.47
C LEU A 162 10.54 10.72 0.29
N VAL A 163 10.44 9.40 0.46
CA VAL A 163 11.50 8.59 1.11
C VAL A 163 12.80 8.63 0.31
N LEU A 164 12.73 8.50 -1.01
CA LEU A 164 13.90 8.59 -1.87
C LEU A 164 14.55 9.98 -1.79
N ALA A 165 13.75 11.04 -1.85
CA ALA A 165 14.24 12.41 -1.71
C ALA A 165 14.89 12.64 -0.33
N TRP A 166 14.29 12.11 0.74
CA TRP A 166 14.88 12.16 2.07
C TRP A 166 16.26 11.50 2.09
N ASN A 167 16.37 10.28 1.57
CA ASN A 167 17.63 9.54 1.56
C ASN A 167 18.73 10.23 0.74
N TYR A 168 18.40 10.80 -0.42
CA TYR A 168 19.40 11.45 -1.29
C TYR A 168 19.80 12.86 -0.85
N PHE A 169 18.90 13.62 -0.22
CA PHE A 169 19.13 15.04 0.04
C PHE A 169 19.26 15.42 1.52
N LEU A 170 18.76 14.59 2.43
CA LEU A 170 18.58 14.96 3.85
C LEU A 170 19.19 13.97 4.84
N ALA A 171 19.40 12.70 4.47
CA ALA A 171 19.98 11.72 5.37
C ALA A 171 21.52 11.85 5.52
N ASP A 172 22.20 12.44 4.54
CA ASP A 172 23.66 12.70 4.53
C ASP A 172 24.02 14.16 4.87
N ALA A 173 23.07 14.97 5.36
CA ALA A 173 23.25 16.38 5.73
C ALA A 173 23.24 16.58 7.26
#